data_AF-A0A3Q9HSW0-F1
#
_entry.id   AF-A0A3Q9HSW0-F1
#
_cell.length_a   1.000
_cell.length_b   1.000
_cell.length_c   1.000
_cell.angle_alpha   90.00
_cell.angle_beta   90.00
_cell.angle_gamma   90.00
#
_symmetry.space_group_name_H-M   'P 1'
#
loop_
_entity.id
_entity.type
_entity.pdbx_description
1 polymer ?
#
loop_
_entity_poly.entity_id
_entity_poly.type
_entity_poly.pdbx_seq_one_letter_code
_entity_poly.pdbx_strand_id
1 'polypeptide(L)' 'MPLVRNIPEGKVGWKKVKCQICGSECWERPEQKQLLKENNNMIACCTKCAIEKVTIRDGVTIRGG' A
#
# COMPACT_ATOMS: atom_id res chain seq x y z
N MET A 1 -1.57 -3.34 1.06
CA MET A 1 -0.40 -4.01 1.68
C MET A 1 -0.59 -4.04 3.20
N PRO A 2 -0.67 -5.21 3.84
CA PRO A 2 -0.85 -5.27 5.29
C PRO A 2 0.38 -4.72 6.03
N LEU A 3 0.16 -4.05 7.16
CA LEU A 3 1.26 -3.48 7.95
C LEU A 3 2.01 -4.59 8.69
N VAL A 4 3.34 -4.48 8.77
CA VAL A 4 4.18 -5.45 9.50
C VAL A 4 3.78 -5.53 10.97
N ARG A 5 3.45 -4.39 11.58
CA ARG A 5 2.98 -4.34 12.98
C ARG A 5 1.72 -5.20 13.25
N ASN A 6 0.90 -5.45 12.23
CA ASN A 6 -0.31 -6.27 12.36
C ASN A 6 -0.02 -7.76 12.09
N ILE A 7 1.06 -8.08 11.37
CA ILE A 7 1.46 -9.43 10.99
C ILE A 7 2.98 -9.54 11.12
N PRO A 8 3.53 -9.73 12.32
CA PRO A 8 4.97 -9.61 12.57
C PRO A 8 5.82 -10.62 11.80
N GLU A 9 5.34 -11.86 11.70
CA GLU A 9 6.04 -12.97 11.01
C GLU A 9 5.85 -12.94 9.49
N GLY A 10 4.84 -12.23 8.98
CA GLY A 10 4.50 -12.23 7.56
C GLY A 10 4.00 -13.59 7.06
N LYS A 11 4.08 -13.82 5.74
CA LYS A 11 3.81 -15.12 5.11
C LYS A 11 4.93 -15.45 4.13
N VAL A 12 5.07 -16.74 3.80
CA VAL A 12 6.06 -17.21 2.82
C VAL A 12 5.88 -16.46 1.50
N GLY A 13 6.98 -15.91 0.97
CA GLY A 13 6.99 -15.15 -0.28
C GLY A 13 6.59 -13.67 -0.15
N TRP A 14 6.19 -13.21 1.03
CA TRP A 14 5.94 -11.78 1.26
C TRP A 14 7.25 -11.03 1.50
N LYS A 15 7.35 -9.82 0.95
CA LYS A 15 8.53 -8.96 1.11
C LYS A 15 8.20 -7.74 1.96
N LYS A 16 9.12 -7.34 2.83
CA LYS A 16 8.99 -6.07 3.55
C LYS A 16 9.25 -4.92 2.58
N VAL A 17 8.32 -3.98 2.52
CA VAL A 17 8.39 -2.75 1.71
C VAL A 17 7.88 -1.57 2.53
N LYS A 18 8.20 -0.35 2.12
CA LYS A 18 7.67 0.86 2.74
C LYS A 18 6.46 1.37 1.97
N CYS A 19 5.41 1.75 2.70
CA CYS A 19 4.26 2.43 2.11
C CYS A 19 4.70 3.77 1.50
N GLN A 20 4.41 4.00 0.23
CA GLN A 20 4.78 5.25 -0.46
C GLN A 20 3.94 6.46 -0.01
N ILE A 21 2.86 6.23 0.75
CA ILE A 21 1.97 7.29 1.24
C ILE A 21 2.36 7.73 2.66
N CYS A 22 2.63 6.80 3.57
CA CYS A 22 2.86 7.08 4.99
C CYS A 22 4.20 6.60 5.54
N GLY A 23 5.05 5.99 4.71
CA GLY A 23 6.38 5.50 5.10
C GLY A 23 6.38 4.25 5.99
N SER A 24 5.23 3.76 6.44
CA SER A 24 5.12 2.61 7.34
C SER A 24 5.62 1.32 6.71
N GLU A 25 6.21 0.44 7.51
CA GLU A 25 6.67 -0.88 7.06
C GLU A 25 5.46 -1.80 6.81
N CYS A 26 5.39 -2.34 5.61
CA CYS A 26 4.29 -3.15 5.11
C CYS A 26 4.81 -4.38 4.39
N TRP A 27 3.92 -5.35 4.18
CA TRP A 27 4.19 -6.52 3.37
C TRP A 27 3.69 -6.33 1.94
N GLU A 28 4.59 -6.52 0.98
CA GLU A 28 4.27 -6.72 -0.43
C GLU A 28 3.98 -8.19 -0.68
N ARG A 29 2.80 -8.48 -1.23
CA ARG A 29 2.43 -9.80 -1.70
C ARG A 29 2.97 -10.03 -3.12
N PRO A 30 3.38 -11.25 -3.49
CA PRO A 30 3.86 -11.54 -4.84
C PRO A 30 2.82 -11.20 -5.92
N GLU A 31 1.53 -11.45 -5.65
CA GLU A 31 0.42 -11.07 -6.54
C GLU A 31 0.35 -9.56 -6.78
N GLN A 32 0.56 -8.75 -5.73
CA GLN A 32 0.52 -7.29 -5.85
C GLN A 32 1.68 -6.76 -6.67
N LYS A 33 2.86 -7.38 -6.54
CA LYS A 33 4.04 -7.01 -7.32
C LYS A 33 3.79 -7.17 -8.82
N GLN A 34 3.10 -8.25 -9.22
CA GLN A 34 2.74 -8.48 -10.61
C GLN A 34 1.74 -7.43 -11.11
N LEU A 35 0.68 -7.17 -10.33
CA LEU A 35 -0.33 -6.17 -10.67
C LEU A 35 0.25 -4.75 -10.80
N LEU A 36 1.20 -4.37 -9.94
CA LEU A 36 1.88 -3.07 -10.03
C LEU A 36 2.79 -2.96 -11.27
N LYS A 37 3.42 -4.07 -11.67
CA LYS A 37 4.24 -4.10 -12.89
C LYS A 37 3.39 -3.98 -14.15
N GLU A 38 2.22 -4.61 -14.16
CA GLU A 38 1.30 -4.56 -15.29
C GLU A 38 0.58 -3.20 -15.37
N ASN A 39 0.37 -2.54 -14.23
CA ASN A 39 -0.33 -1.26 -14.14
C ASN A 39 0.58 -0.15 -13.64
N ASN A 40 1.29 0.52 -14.56
CA ASN A 40 2.20 1.63 -14.25
C ASN A 40 1.53 2.85 -13.58
N ASN A 41 0.20 2.93 -13.57
CA ASN A 41 -0.55 4.03 -12.95
C ASN A 41 -1.05 3.70 -11.52
N MET A 42 -0.62 2.58 -10.92
CA MET A 42 -1.04 2.19 -9.57
C MET A 42 0.07 2.46 -8.55
N ILE A 43 -0.26 3.24 -7.53
CA ILE A 43 0.63 3.43 -6.36
C ILE A 43 0.28 2.40 -5.30
N ALA A 44 1.26 1.58 -4.91
CA ALA A 44 1.10 0.68 -3.78
C ALA A 44 1.02 1.46 -2.46
N CYS A 45 -0.09 1.27 -1.73
CA CYS A 45 -0.27 1.80 -0.39
C CYS A 45 -0.60 0.70 0.64
N CYS A 46 -0.38 1.02 1.92
CA CYS A 46 -0.75 0.13 3.01
C CYS A 46 -2.27 0.04 3.13
N THR A 47 -2.78 -1.06 3.68
CA THR A 47 -4.23 -1.27 3.80
C THR A 47 -4.90 -0.15 4.59
N LYS A 48 -4.21 0.40 5.61
CA LYS A 48 -4.68 1.59 6.33
C LYS A 48 -4.85 2.80 5.40
N CYS A 49 -3.80 3.16 4.67
CA CYS A 49 -3.86 4.28 3.72
C CYS A 49 -4.84 4.01 2.57
N ALA A 50 -5.01 2.77 2.13
CA ALA A 50 -6.00 2.42 1.12
C ALA A 50 -7.41 2.74 1.64
N ILE A 51 -7.74 2.30 2.86
CA ILE A 51 -9.03 2.59 3.48
C ILE A 51 -9.21 4.11 3.67
N GLU A 52 -8.18 4.82 4.13
CA GLU A 52 -8.22 6.27 4.38
C GLU A 52 -8.19 7.13 3.10
N LYS A 53 -7.64 6.62 1.99
CA LYS A 53 -7.47 7.36 0.71
C LYS A 53 -8.39 6.90 -0.41
N VAL A 54 -9.22 5.86 -0.25
CA VAL A 54 -10.30 5.54 -1.21
C VAL A 54 -11.24 6.74 -1.40
N THR A 55 -11.27 7.68 -0.45
CA THR A 55 -11.91 8.99 -0.53
C THR A 55 -11.26 9.99 -1.49
N ILE A 56 -10.10 9.70 -2.10
CA ILE A 56 -9.45 10.58 -3.09
C ILE A 56 -9.19 9.79 -4.37
N ARG A 57 -10.21 9.73 -5.24
CA ARG A 57 -10.01 9.44 -6.66
C ARG A 57 -9.62 10.74 -7.38
N ASP A 58 -8.71 10.62 -8.35
CA ASP A 58 -8.40 11.66 -9.34
C ASP A 58 -7.52 12.85 -8.89
N GLY A 59 -6.46 12.61 -8.10
CA GLY A 59 -5.34 13.57 -8.01
C GLY A 59 -5.64 14.91 -7.32
N VAL A 60 -6.84 15.11 -6.78
CA VAL A 60 -7.18 16.32 -6.02
C VAL A 60 -6.85 16.10 -4.55
N THR A 61 -5.86 16.84 -4.05
CA THR A 61 -5.59 16.95 -2.62
C THR A 61 -6.74 17.72 -1.98
N ILE A 62 -7.68 17.04 -1.31
CA ILE A 62 -8.62 17.75 -0.43
C ILE A 62 -7.85 18.10 0.84
N ARG A 63 -7.28 19.31 0.89
CA ARG A 63 -6.89 19.93 2.16
C ARG A 63 -8.20 20.23 2.89
N GLY A 64 -8.55 19.40 3.86
CA GLY A 64 -9.65 19.69 4.78
C GLY A 64 -9.32 20.95 5.57
N GLY A 65 -10.09 22.01 5.32
CA GLY A 65 -10.25 23.16 6.21
C GLY A 65 -11.56 23.02 6.98
#